data_AF-A0A1W9QEH4-F1
#
_entry.id   AF-A0A1W9QEH4-F1
#
_cell.length_a   1.000
_cell.length_b   1.000
_cell.length_c   1.000
_cell.angle_alpha   90.00
_cell.angle_beta   90.00
_cell.angle_gamma   90.00
#
_symmetry.space_group_name_H-M   'P 1'
#
loop_
_entity.id
_entity.type
_entity.pdbx_description
1 polymer ?
#
loop_
_entity_poly.entity_id
_entity_poly.type
_entity_poly.pdbx_seq_one_letter_code
_entity_poly.pdbx_strand_id
1 'polypeptide(L)'
;MLDLPENGLYRTTTAMPGHEDAFPADVLVYIGEKSGQKFVVRPGQNRNNRWYWGEPTTVMRSPTWGRTLKRLPSEGFYTLPEDLNFEGGGRWLKNAIVQLGYNAQGQGIIFVGESRDTATDNALYFSDRGMLISDELLERLVWAPILPVRAH
;
A
#
# COMPACT_ATOMS: atom_id res chain seq x y z
N MET A 1 -24.46 -3.84 -15.97
CA MET A 1 -23.16 -4.18 -15.35
C MET A 1 -23.13 -3.49 -14.00
N LEU A 2 -22.81 -4.20 -12.91
CA LEU A 2 -22.69 -3.57 -11.59
C LEU A 2 -21.47 -2.66 -11.60
N ASP A 3 -21.65 -1.42 -11.20
CA ASP A 3 -20.60 -0.41 -11.07
C ASP A 3 -19.77 -0.72 -9.80
N LEU A 4 -18.81 -1.62 -9.95
CA LEU A 4 -17.91 -2.07 -8.89
C LEU A 4 -16.56 -1.36 -9.00
N PRO A 5 -15.84 -1.15 -7.88
CA PRO A 5 -14.56 -0.45 -7.89
C PRO A 5 -13.51 -1.11 -8.78
N GLU A 6 -12.56 -0.29 -9.24
CA GLU A 6 -11.39 -0.77 -9.97
C GLU A 6 -10.52 -1.70 -9.11
N ASN A 7 -9.69 -2.52 -9.76
CA ASN A 7 -8.73 -3.34 -9.04
C ASN A 7 -7.69 -2.45 -8.35
N GLY A 8 -7.34 -2.76 -7.10
CA GLY A 8 -6.38 -1.98 -6.34
C GLY A 8 -6.55 -2.08 -4.83
N LEU A 9 -5.83 -1.21 -4.13
CA LEU A 9 -5.83 -1.12 -2.68
C LEU A 9 -6.86 -0.11 -2.20
N TYR A 10 -7.56 -0.49 -1.13
CA TYR A 10 -8.58 0.34 -0.51
C TYR A 10 -8.52 0.24 1.01
N ARG A 11 -8.94 1.30 1.69
CA ARG A 11 -9.31 1.29 3.11
C ARG A 11 -10.83 1.24 3.21
N THR A 12 -11.35 0.33 4.02
CA THR A 12 -12.79 0.30 4.33
C THR A 12 -13.14 1.51 5.21
N THR A 13 -14.28 2.13 4.94
CA THR A 13 -14.82 3.24 5.77
C THR A 13 -16.05 2.80 6.55
N THR A 14 -16.68 1.71 6.12
CA THR A 14 -17.81 1.05 6.77
C THR A 14 -17.62 -0.46 6.68
N ALA A 15 -18.21 -1.22 7.60
CA ALA A 15 -18.17 -2.67 7.54
C ALA A 15 -18.92 -3.21 6.31
N MET A 16 -18.43 -4.31 5.73
CA MET A 16 -19.10 -4.95 4.59
C MET A 16 -20.37 -5.67 5.04
N PRO A 17 -21.55 -5.36 4.48
CA PRO A 17 -22.79 -6.04 4.84
C PRO A 17 -22.71 -7.56 4.63
N GLY A 18 -23.02 -8.33 5.69
CA GLY A 18 -22.98 -9.79 5.71
C GLY A 18 -21.58 -10.41 5.84
N HIS A 19 -20.54 -9.58 5.97
CA HIS A 19 -19.15 -9.99 6.17
C HIS A 19 -18.42 -9.05 7.15
N GLU A 20 -19.14 -8.51 8.13
CA GLU A 20 -18.68 -7.46 9.04
C GLU A 20 -17.46 -7.88 9.86
N ASP A 21 -17.40 -9.15 10.28
CA ASP A 21 -16.26 -9.69 11.03
C ASP A 21 -14.99 -9.76 10.18
N ALA A 22 -15.12 -10.05 8.88
CA ALA A 22 -13.98 -10.17 7.97
C ALA A 22 -13.52 -8.81 7.42
N PHE A 23 -14.47 -7.90 7.21
CA PHE A 23 -14.23 -6.57 6.66
C PHE A 23 -14.93 -5.50 7.49
N PRO A 24 -14.43 -5.19 8.71
CA PRO A 24 -14.93 -4.08 9.50
C PRO A 24 -14.57 -2.73 8.84
N ALA A 25 -14.89 -1.61 9.50
CA ALA A 25 -14.34 -0.31 9.10
C ALA A 25 -12.83 -0.22 9.41
N ASP A 26 -12.14 0.71 8.74
CA ASP A 26 -10.73 1.06 8.98
C ASP A 26 -9.75 -0.10 8.79
N VAL A 27 -9.99 -0.91 7.75
CA VAL A 27 -9.10 -2.00 7.39
C VAL A 27 -8.65 -1.96 5.93
N LEU A 28 -7.41 -2.38 5.69
CA LEU A 28 -6.83 -2.54 4.36
C LEU A 28 -7.48 -3.70 3.61
N VAL A 29 -7.88 -3.50 2.36
CA VAL A 29 -8.35 -4.57 1.49
C VAL A 29 -7.79 -4.41 0.09
N TYR A 30 -7.65 -5.53 -0.62
CA TYR A 30 -7.42 -5.53 -2.06
C TYR A 30 -8.70 -5.94 -2.78
N ILE A 31 -9.06 -5.16 -3.79
CA ILE A 31 -10.07 -5.54 -4.77
C ILE A 31 -9.37 -6.08 -6.01
N GLY A 32 -9.74 -7.30 -6.38
CA GLY A 32 -9.26 -7.96 -7.59
C GLY A 32 -10.39 -8.51 -8.43
N GLU A 33 -10.02 -9.12 -9.54
CA GLU A 33 -10.96 -9.78 -10.44
C GLU A 33 -10.41 -11.15 -10.83
N LYS A 34 -11.27 -12.17 -10.78
CA LYS A 34 -10.97 -13.53 -11.21
C LYS A 34 -12.12 -14.04 -12.06
N SER A 35 -11.83 -14.41 -13.32
CA SER A 35 -12.82 -14.90 -14.28
C SER A 35 -14.06 -13.99 -14.43
N GLY A 36 -13.86 -12.66 -14.47
CA GLY A 36 -14.94 -11.68 -14.62
C GLY A 36 -15.71 -11.36 -13.34
N GLN A 37 -15.33 -11.93 -12.20
CA GLN A 37 -15.97 -11.69 -10.90
C GLN A 37 -15.03 -10.91 -9.98
N LYS A 38 -15.52 -9.79 -9.44
CA LYS A 38 -14.79 -9.02 -8.43
C LYS A 38 -14.76 -9.77 -7.11
N PHE A 39 -13.63 -9.68 -6.43
CA PHE A 39 -13.45 -10.17 -5.07
C PHE A 39 -12.77 -9.14 -4.19
N VAL A 40 -12.97 -9.28 -2.89
CA VAL A 40 -12.29 -8.51 -1.84
C VAL A 40 -11.54 -9.47 -0.92
N VAL A 41 -10.37 -9.06 -0.47
CA VAL A 41 -9.52 -9.88 0.41
C VAL A 41 -8.69 -9.02 1.37
N ARG A 42 -8.46 -9.55 2.57
CA ARG A 42 -7.59 -8.95 3.58
C ARG A 42 -6.12 -9.33 3.33
N PRO A 43 -5.17 -8.56 3.87
CA PRO A 43 -3.76 -8.90 3.73
C PRO A 43 -3.44 -10.25 4.39
N GLY A 44 -2.63 -11.08 3.72
CA GLY A 44 -2.25 -12.41 4.22
C GLY A 44 -0.89 -12.39 4.91
N GLN A 45 0.18 -12.21 4.13
CA GLN A 45 1.56 -12.17 4.63
C GLN A 45 2.25 -10.88 4.20
N ASN A 46 3.10 -10.32 5.05
CA ASN A 46 3.96 -9.20 4.68
C ASN A 46 5.39 -9.71 4.46
N ARG A 47 6.00 -9.37 3.31
CA ARG A 47 7.41 -9.64 3.05
C ARG A 47 8.01 -8.46 2.32
N ASN A 48 9.17 -7.99 2.79
CA ASN A 48 9.88 -6.84 2.25
C ASN A 48 8.96 -5.61 2.12
N ASN A 49 8.22 -5.30 3.19
CA ASN A 49 7.33 -4.14 3.29
C ASN A 49 6.19 -4.12 2.26
N ARG A 50 5.74 -5.30 1.80
CA ARG A 50 4.64 -5.47 0.85
C ARG A 50 3.71 -6.58 1.28
N TRP A 51 2.42 -6.37 1.04
CA TRP A 51 1.41 -7.37 1.30
C TRP A 51 1.32 -8.38 0.15
N TYR A 52 1.30 -9.64 0.55
CA TYR A 52 0.93 -10.78 -0.27
C TYR A 52 -0.51 -11.16 0.10
N TRP A 53 -1.37 -11.16 -0.92
CA TRP A 53 -2.80 -11.38 -0.80
C TRP A 53 -3.09 -12.88 -0.92
N GLY A 54 -3.68 -13.43 0.14
CA GLY A 54 -3.96 -14.86 0.25
C GLY A 54 -5.39 -15.24 -0.12
N GLU A 55 -5.76 -16.48 0.23
CA GLU A 55 -7.13 -16.98 0.23
C GLU A 55 -7.57 -17.18 1.70
N PRO A 56 -8.89 -17.21 2.01
CA PRO A 56 -10.01 -17.13 1.07
C PRO A 56 -10.34 -15.70 0.65
N THR A 57 -10.70 -15.54 -0.63
CA THR A 57 -11.30 -14.33 -1.19
C THR A 57 -12.83 -14.31 -0.97
N THR A 58 -13.41 -13.13 -0.80
CA THR A 58 -14.87 -12.96 -0.72
C THR A 58 -15.40 -12.31 -1.98
N VAL A 59 -16.43 -12.91 -2.59
CA VAL A 59 -17.05 -12.35 -3.80
C VAL A 59 -17.70 -10.99 -3.48
N MET A 60 -17.31 -9.97 -4.24
CA MET A 60 -17.84 -8.63 -4.06
C MET A 60 -19.10 -8.44 -4.91
N ARG A 61 -20.26 -8.34 -4.25
CA ARG A 61 -21.57 -8.17 -4.92
C ARG A 61 -22.26 -6.84 -4.62
N SER A 62 -21.70 -6.01 -3.75
CA SER A 62 -22.32 -4.77 -3.27
C SER A 62 -21.65 -3.52 -3.87
N PRO A 63 -22.24 -2.90 -4.91
CA PRO A 63 -21.78 -1.60 -5.42
C PRO A 63 -21.86 -0.49 -4.39
N THR A 64 -22.90 -0.51 -3.54
CA THR A 64 -23.11 0.54 -2.52
C THR A 64 -21.99 0.56 -1.50
N TRP A 65 -21.57 -0.61 -1.00
CA TRP A 65 -20.41 -0.70 -0.13
C TRP A 65 -19.11 -0.34 -0.86
N GLY A 66 -18.95 -0.80 -2.11
CA GLY A 66 -17.79 -0.46 -2.93
C GLY A 66 -17.55 1.05 -3.10
N ARG A 67 -18.63 1.84 -3.20
CA ARG A 67 -18.56 3.30 -3.29
C ARG A 67 -18.12 3.98 -1.99
N THR A 68 -18.21 3.31 -0.85
CA THR A 68 -17.74 3.86 0.43
C THR A 68 -16.23 3.75 0.60
N LEU A 69 -15.57 2.88 -0.17
CA LEU A 69 -14.16 2.57 0.00
C LEU A 69 -13.27 3.77 -0.33
N LYS A 70 -12.26 4.01 0.50
CA LYS A 70 -11.21 4.99 0.20
C LYS A 70 -10.12 4.31 -0.61
N ARG A 71 -9.92 4.73 -1.86
CA ARG A 71 -8.83 4.23 -2.71
C ARG A 71 -7.48 4.66 -2.14
N LEU A 72 -6.52 3.74 -2.15
CA LEU A 72 -5.14 3.98 -1.70
C LEU A 72 -4.17 3.89 -2.87
N PRO A 73 -3.05 4.64 -2.86
CA PRO A 73 -1.94 4.42 -3.78
C PRO A 73 -1.43 2.99 -3.72
N SER A 74 -1.01 2.43 -4.85
CA SER A 74 -0.41 1.09 -4.87
C SER A 74 0.87 1.03 -4.04
N GLU A 75 1.13 -0.09 -3.36
CA GLU A 75 2.46 -0.34 -2.78
C GLU A 75 3.53 -0.28 -3.88
N GLY A 76 4.71 0.22 -3.54
CA GLY A 76 5.73 0.46 -4.56
C GLY A 76 6.78 1.47 -4.14
N PHE A 77 7.43 2.07 -5.12
CA PHE A 77 8.47 3.07 -4.90
C PHE A 77 7.96 4.46 -5.27
N TYR A 78 8.31 5.42 -4.44
CA TYR A 78 7.89 6.81 -4.53
C TYR A 78 9.06 7.72 -4.18
N THR A 79 8.94 9.01 -4.50
CA THR A 79 9.81 10.05 -3.98
C THR A 79 9.06 10.96 -3.02
N LEU A 80 9.77 11.48 -2.03
CA LEU A 80 9.20 12.44 -1.09
C LEU A 80 8.91 13.78 -1.77
N PRO A 81 7.70 14.36 -1.61
CA PRO A 81 7.35 15.65 -2.22
C PRO A 81 8.02 16.84 -1.52
N GLU A 82 8.44 16.64 -0.28
CA GLU A 82 9.04 17.63 0.61
C GLU A 82 9.96 16.95 1.63
N ASP A 83 10.67 17.77 2.38
CA ASP A 83 11.54 17.30 3.43
C ASP A 83 10.76 16.93 4.69
N LEU A 84 11.10 15.78 5.27
CA LEU A 84 10.51 15.29 6.52
C LEU A 84 11.54 15.43 7.63
N ASN A 85 11.21 16.18 8.67
CA ASN A 85 12.06 16.36 9.84
C ASN A 85 11.54 15.47 10.98
N PHE A 86 12.45 14.80 11.69
CA PHE A 86 12.07 13.87 12.76
C PHE A 86 12.28 14.47 14.14
N GLU A 87 11.39 14.10 15.07
CA GLU A 87 11.58 14.41 16.48
C GLU A 87 12.81 13.67 17.01
N GLY A 88 13.73 14.38 17.67
CA GLY A 88 15.02 13.84 18.08
C GLY A 88 16.16 14.01 17.06
N GLY A 89 15.88 14.64 15.92
CA GLY A 89 16.88 15.00 14.91
C GLY A 89 16.90 14.08 13.70
N GLY A 90 17.55 14.54 12.63
CA GLY A 90 17.54 13.89 11.33
C GLY A 90 16.45 14.42 10.40
N ARG A 91 16.65 14.21 9.11
CA ARG A 91 15.76 14.69 8.05
C ARG A 91 15.86 13.75 6.85
N TRP A 92 14.74 13.42 6.24
CA TRP A 92 14.73 12.88 4.88
C TRP A 92 14.46 14.02 3.91
N LEU A 93 15.30 14.08 2.87
CA LEU A 93 15.26 15.18 1.92
C LEU A 93 14.13 15.00 0.92
N LYS A 94 13.62 16.11 0.39
CA LYS A 94 12.77 16.08 -0.80
C LYS A 94 13.44 15.26 -1.91
N ASN A 95 12.62 14.50 -2.63
CA ASN A 95 13.02 13.54 -3.66
C ASN A 95 13.74 12.27 -3.16
N ALA A 96 13.90 12.07 -1.84
CA ALA A 96 14.40 10.80 -1.33
C ALA A 96 13.51 9.65 -1.83
N ILE A 97 14.14 8.56 -2.28
CA ILE A 97 13.44 7.37 -2.73
C ILE A 97 12.94 6.63 -1.49
N VAL A 98 11.64 6.35 -1.47
CA VAL A 98 10.99 5.60 -0.40
C VAL A 98 10.21 4.44 -1.00
N GLN A 99 10.13 3.34 -0.24
CA GLN A 99 9.15 2.30 -0.49
C GLN A 99 7.89 2.62 0.32
N LEU A 100 6.72 2.58 -0.33
CA LEU A 100 5.42 2.66 0.31
C LEU A 100 4.88 1.26 0.57
N GLY A 101 4.51 1.02 1.83
CA GLY A 101 3.72 -0.12 2.29
C GLY A 101 2.57 0.34 3.19
N TYR A 102 1.79 -0.60 3.73
CA TYR A 102 0.68 -0.31 4.63
C TYR A 102 0.65 -1.23 5.84
N ASN A 103 0.03 -0.80 6.94
CA ASN A 103 -0.39 -1.73 7.99
C ASN A 103 -1.75 -2.39 7.68
N ALA A 104 -2.22 -3.27 8.56
CA ALA A 104 -3.50 -3.96 8.40
C ALA A 104 -4.73 -3.03 8.42
N GLN A 105 -4.58 -1.81 8.94
CA GLN A 105 -5.60 -0.76 8.99
C GLN A 105 -5.57 0.13 7.73
N GLY A 106 -4.60 -0.07 6.84
CA GLY A 106 -4.43 0.70 5.61
C GLY A 106 -3.77 2.06 5.83
N GLN A 107 -3.12 2.28 6.97
CA GLN A 107 -2.29 3.46 7.21
C GLN A 107 -0.97 3.32 6.44
N GLY A 108 -0.56 4.37 5.73
CA GLY A 108 0.65 4.38 4.92
C GLY A 108 1.90 4.32 5.79
N ILE A 109 2.87 3.50 5.37
CA ILE A 109 4.19 3.41 5.98
C ILE A 109 5.22 3.64 4.88
N ILE A 110 6.16 4.55 5.09
CA ILE A 110 7.28 4.76 4.18
C ILE A 110 8.59 4.26 4.78
N PHE A 111 9.40 3.64 3.93
CA PHE A 111 10.72 3.11 4.27
C PHE A 111 11.74 3.78 3.36
N VAL A 112 12.71 4.49 3.91
CA VAL A 112 13.72 5.21 3.11
C VAL A 112 14.69 4.23 2.45
N GLY A 113 15.06 4.53 1.21
CA GLY A 113 16.13 3.85 0.48
C GLY A 113 17.48 4.39 0.92
N GLU A 114 18.37 3.49 1.31
CA GLU A 114 19.71 3.78 1.77
C GLU A 114 20.73 3.12 0.85
N SER A 115 21.78 3.85 0.48
CA SER A 115 22.97 3.24 -0.08
C SER A 115 23.83 2.74 1.08
N ARG A 116 24.30 1.50 0.97
CA ARG A 116 25.30 0.94 1.89
C ARG A 116 26.64 1.01 1.19
N ASP A 117 27.62 1.61 1.85
CA ASP A 117 29.00 1.66 1.34
C ASP A 117 29.68 0.31 1.56
N THR A 118 29.28 -0.67 0.74
CA THR A 118 29.86 -2.00 0.70
C THR A 118 30.38 -2.22 -0.72
N ALA A 119 31.65 -2.61 -0.86
CA ALA A 119 32.30 -2.82 -2.16
C ALA A 119 31.69 -3.96 -3.01
N THR A 120 30.63 -4.63 -2.54
CA THR A 120 30.05 -5.82 -3.13
C THR A 120 28.77 -5.57 -3.93
N ASP A 121 27.97 -4.57 -3.56
CA ASP A 121 26.61 -4.40 -4.08
C ASP A 121 26.35 -2.96 -4.55
N ASN A 122 25.86 -2.79 -5.78
CA ASN A 122 25.30 -1.53 -6.29
C ASN A 122 23.78 -1.55 -6.14
N ALA A 123 23.30 -1.39 -4.91
CA ALA A 123 21.89 -1.52 -4.56
C ALA A 123 21.42 -0.45 -3.57
N LEU A 124 20.12 -0.12 -3.64
CA LEU A 124 19.41 0.58 -2.57
C LEU A 124 18.80 -0.46 -1.63
N TYR A 125 19.02 -0.28 -0.34
CA TYR A 125 18.43 -1.09 0.71
C TYR A 125 17.32 -0.28 1.37
N PHE A 126 16.16 -0.92 1.54
CA PHE A 126 15.05 -0.30 2.26
C PHE A 126 15.02 -0.85 3.67
N SER A 127 14.91 0.06 4.64
CA SER A 127 14.83 -0.30 6.05
C SER A 127 13.63 -1.20 6.34
N ASP A 128 13.74 -2.04 7.38
CA ASP A 128 12.60 -2.72 8.00
C ASP A 128 11.86 -1.83 9.00
N ARG A 129 12.46 -0.71 9.39
CA ARG A 129 11.86 0.35 10.21
C ARG A 129 11.25 1.41 9.31
N GLY A 130 9.93 1.39 9.21
CA GLY A 130 9.16 2.37 8.48
C GLY A 130 8.58 3.45 9.38
N MET A 131 8.22 4.59 8.78
CA MET A 131 7.51 5.67 9.44
C MET A 131 6.05 5.69 8.97
N LEU A 132 5.11 5.71 9.91
CA LEU A 132 3.71 5.97 9.60
C LEU A 132 3.55 7.40 9.07
N ILE A 133 2.76 7.55 8.01
CA ILE A 133 2.48 8.85 7.40
C ILE A 133 1.00 9.18 7.44
N SER A 134 0.71 10.48 7.43
CA SER A 134 -0.67 10.96 7.32
C SER A 134 -1.23 10.71 5.92
N ASP A 135 -2.55 10.72 5.81
CA ASP A 135 -3.23 10.55 4.52
C ASP A 135 -2.88 11.72 3.56
N GLU A 136 -2.64 12.93 4.08
CA GLU A 136 -2.24 14.08 3.27
C GLU A 136 -0.85 13.89 2.63
N LEU A 137 0.11 13.34 3.38
CA LEU A 137 1.43 13.03 2.83
C LEU A 137 1.34 11.86 1.84
N LEU A 138 0.53 10.84 2.14
CA LEU A 138 0.30 9.69 1.27
C LEU A 138 -0.21 10.11 -0.11
N GLU A 139 -1.18 11.03 -0.15
CA GLU A 139 -1.78 11.55 -1.39
C GLU A 139 -0.81 12.39 -2.23
N ARG A 140 0.24 12.94 -1.60
CA ARG A 140 1.26 13.79 -2.24
C ARG A 140 2.50 13.03 -2.70
N LEU A 141 2.63 11.74 -2.38
CA LEU A 141 3.76 10.94 -2.83
C LEU A 141 3.84 10.90 -4.35
N VAL A 142 5.04 11.08 -4.89
CA VAL A 142 5.27 11.08 -6.34
C VAL A 142 5.78 9.70 -6.74
N TRP A 143 5.10 9.05 -7.68
CA TRP A 143 5.50 7.71 -8.13
C TRP A 143 6.93 7.71 -8.67
N ALA A 144 7.76 6.80 -8.17
CA ALA A 144 9.14 6.63 -8.63
C ALA A 144 9.22 5.37 -9.52
N PRO A 145 9.46 5.52 -10.83
CA PRO A 145 9.55 4.40 -11.75
C PRO A 145 10.85 3.60 -11.52
N ILE A 146 10.82 2.64 -10.58
CA ILE A 146 11.86 1.61 -10.46
C ILE A 146 11.38 0.39 -11.24
N LEU A 147 11.96 0.20 -12.42
CA LEU A 147 11.54 -0.85 -13.35
C LEU A 147 12.03 -2.22 -12.86
N PRO A 148 11.18 -3.26 -12.90
CA PRO A 148 11.65 -4.62 -12.64
C PRO A 148 12.66 -5.03 -13.71
N VAL A 149 13.69 -5.76 -13.29
CA VAL A 149 14.59 -6.42 -14.24
C VAL A 149 13.77 -7.45 -15.02
N ARG A 150 13.74 -7.35 -16.35
CA ARG A 150 13.22 -8.43 -17.16
C ARG A 150 14.18 -9.60 -17.01
N ALA A 151 13.71 -10.73 -16.48
CA ALA A 151 14.47 -11.96 -16.56
C ALA A 151 14.73 -12.23 -18.05
N HIS A 152 15.99 -12.19 -18.44
CA HIS A 152 16.44 -12.61 -19.78
C HIS A 152 16.55 -14.13 -19.83
#